data_AF-A0A7C5DR52-F1
#
_entry.id   AF-A0A7C5DR52-F1
#
_cell.length_a   1.000
_cell.length_b   1.000
_cell.length_c   1.000
_cell.angle_alpha   90.00
_cell.angle_beta   90.00
_cell.angle_gamma   90.00
#
_symmetry.space_group_name_H-M   'P 1'
#
loop_
_entity.id
_entity.type
_entity.pdbx_description
1 polymer ?
#
loop_
_entity_poly.entity_id
_entity_poly.type
_entity_poly.pdbx_seq_one_letter_code
_entity_poly.pdbx_strand_id
1 'polypeptide(L)'
;VGRAFVMISFAGSLAASGYVDMTGGVDILSQATPLTAQKQSGIASQLAPLFWGYTNGSLGETSVPACLLGGLYLCIRRVASWEIPAGVIVASLVLGGIANITDLSTHWTVLHHIMGGALLFGAFFIATDPVTSPLTAKGKWIFGIGVGTLVMILRLFSGYPEGVMFAILLMNALTPLINRWTIPRPFGGI
;
A
#
# COMPACT_ATOMS: atom_id res chain seq x y z
N VAL A 1 -0.84 -10.01 9.68
CA VAL A 1 -2.13 -10.63 10.06
C VAL A 1 -2.79 -9.93 11.25
N GLY A 2 -2.10 -9.72 12.38
CA GLY A 2 -2.67 -9.07 13.57
C GLY A 2 -3.34 -7.71 13.33
N ARG A 3 -2.70 -6.80 12.57
CA ARG A 3 -3.30 -5.52 12.16
C ARG A 3 -4.61 -5.69 11.37
N ALA A 4 -4.72 -6.72 10.53
CA ALA A 4 -5.94 -6.97 9.74
C ALA A 4 -7.07 -7.50 10.60
N PHE A 5 -6.76 -8.40 11.53
CA PHE A 5 -7.73 -8.88 12.51
C PHE A 5 -8.31 -7.71 13.33
N VAL A 6 -7.44 -6.86 13.89
CA VAL A 6 -7.90 -5.70 14.67
C VAL A 6 -8.72 -4.74 13.81
N MET A 7 -8.32 -4.49 12.56
CA MET A 7 -9.04 -3.59 11.67
C MET A 7 -10.44 -4.12 11.30
N ILE A 8 -10.63 -5.44 11.19
CA ILE A 8 -11.93 -6.06 10.90
C ILE A 8 -12.78 -6.15 12.16
N SER A 9 -12.22 -6.68 13.26
CA SER A 9 -12.94 -6.93 14.51
C SER A 9 -13.28 -5.66 15.28
N PHE A 10 -12.44 -4.62 15.16
CA PHE A 10 -12.55 -3.36 15.89
C PHE A 10 -12.59 -2.16 14.93
N ALA A 11 -13.24 -2.32 13.78
CA ALA A 11 -13.33 -1.29 12.75
C ALA A 11 -13.86 0.05 13.29
N GLY A 12 -14.84 0.02 14.20
CA GLY A 12 -15.45 1.22 14.79
C GLY A 12 -14.51 2.02 15.70
N SER A 13 -13.71 1.35 16.53
CA SER A 13 -12.75 2.01 17.44
C SER A 13 -11.44 2.42 16.75
N LEU A 14 -11.10 1.80 15.61
CA LEU A 14 -9.93 2.15 14.81
C LEU A 14 -10.22 3.22 13.75
N ALA A 15 -11.50 3.44 13.42
CA ALA A 15 -11.92 4.53 12.54
C ALA A 15 -11.73 5.89 13.23
N ALA A 16 -11.62 6.96 12.45
CA ALA A 16 -11.44 8.33 12.98
C ALA A 16 -12.50 8.73 14.03
N SER A 17 -13.69 8.13 13.97
CA SER A 17 -14.79 8.29 14.94
C SER A 17 -14.48 7.72 16.33
N GLY A 18 -13.63 6.69 16.43
CA GLY A 18 -13.29 6.04 17.71
C GLY A 18 -12.37 6.84 18.62
N TYR A 19 -11.75 7.91 18.10
CA TYR A 19 -10.85 8.80 18.84
C TYR A 19 -11.46 10.18 19.13
N VAL A 20 -12.73 10.41 18.76
CA VAL A 20 -13.45 11.64 19.07
C VAL A 20 -14.12 11.47 20.43
N ASP A 21 -13.42 11.87 21.49
CA ASP A 21 -14.04 12.07 22.80
C ASP A 21 -14.74 13.43 22.78
N MET A 22 -16.08 13.42 22.66
CA MET A 22 -16.89 14.66 22.67
C MET A 22 -17.01 15.27 24.08
N THR A 23 -16.44 14.61 25.10
CA THR A 23 -16.53 14.98 26.53
C THR A 23 -15.19 15.23 27.22
N GLY A 24 -14.06 14.92 26.57
CA GLY A 24 -12.71 15.12 27.11
C GLY A 24 -12.20 16.56 26.89
N GLY A 25 -11.74 17.23 27.95
CA GLY A 25 -11.16 18.59 27.89
C GLY A 25 -9.81 18.71 27.17
N VAL A 26 -9.43 17.72 26.37
CA VAL A 26 -8.20 17.69 25.57
C VAL A 26 -8.63 17.66 24.11
N ASP A 27 -8.38 18.75 23.38
CA ASP A 27 -8.68 18.86 21.96
C ASP A 27 -7.77 17.92 21.16
N ILE A 28 -8.29 16.73 20.85
CA ILE A 28 -7.64 15.81 19.92
C ILE A 28 -8.10 16.23 18.53
N LEU A 29 -7.26 16.99 17.83
CA LEU A 29 -7.42 17.29 16.39
C LEU A 29 -7.26 16.01 15.56
N SER A 30 -8.26 15.13 15.61
CA SER A 30 -8.38 13.94 14.78
C SER A 30 -8.88 14.38 13.41
N GLN A 31 -7.96 14.56 12.46
CA GLN A 31 -8.29 14.91 11.09
C GLN A 31 -8.28 13.67 10.19
N ALA A 32 -9.14 13.69 9.17
CA ALA A 32 -9.20 12.65 8.15
C ALA A 32 -7.83 12.48 7.45
N THR A 33 -7.41 11.24 7.20
CA THR A 33 -6.24 10.96 6.35
C THR A 33 -6.55 11.44 4.93
N PRO A 34 -5.55 11.88 4.15
CA PRO A 34 -5.77 12.46 2.82
C PRO A 34 -6.56 11.53 1.87
N LEU A 35 -6.41 10.20 1.98
CA LEU A 35 -7.23 9.26 1.20
C LEU A 35 -8.69 9.18 1.68
N THR A 36 -8.95 9.30 2.98
CA THR A 36 -10.34 9.37 3.49
C THR A 36 -10.99 10.71 3.17
N ALA A 37 -10.24 11.81 3.27
CA ALA A 37 -10.70 13.15 2.93
C ALA A 37 -11.05 13.27 1.44
N GLN A 38 -10.27 12.64 0.55
CA GLN A 38 -10.62 12.55 -0.87
C GLN A 38 -11.95 11.79 -1.06
N LYS A 39 -12.10 10.61 -0.45
CA LYS A 39 -13.31 9.78 -0.64
C LYS A 39 -14.57 10.41 -0.05
N GLN A 40 -14.46 11.14 1.06
CA GLN A 40 -15.61 11.72 1.76
C GLN A 40 -15.95 13.14 1.29
N SER A 41 -14.94 13.94 0.94
CA SER A 41 -15.11 15.38 0.70
C SER A 41 -14.69 15.80 -0.71
N GLY A 42 -14.10 14.91 -1.52
CA GLY A 42 -13.59 15.23 -2.86
C GLY A 42 -12.41 16.20 -2.88
N ILE A 43 -11.86 16.55 -1.71
CA ILE A 43 -10.78 17.54 -1.59
C ILE A 43 -9.46 16.85 -1.93
N ALA A 44 -8.78 17.32 -2.99
CA ALA A 44 -7.43 16.91 -3.30
C ALA A 44 -6.44 17.60 -2.34
N SER A 45 -5.72 16.81 -1.56
CA SER A 45 -4.62 17.31 -0.72
C SER A 45 -3.47 17.80 -1.58
N GLN A 46 -2.80 18.89 -1.20
CA GLN A 46 -1.61 19.35 -1.93
C GLN A 46 -0.49 18.30 -1.92
N LEU A 47 0.25 18.19 -3.02
CA LEU A 47 1.28 17.16 -3.18
C LEU A 47 2.54 17.40 -2.33
N ALA A 48 2.89 18.66 -2.08
CA ALA A 48 4.05 19.05 -1.27
C ALA A 48 3.98 18.61 0.20
N PRO A 49 2.87 18.85 0.95
CA PRO A 49 2.75 18.32 2.31
C PRO A 49 2.66 16.79 2.34
N LEU A 50 2.08 16.17 1.31
CA LEU A 50 2.01 14.71 1.17
C LEU A 50 3.39 14.08 0.97
N PHE A 51 4.30 14.74 0.24
CA PHE A 51 5.68 14.29 0.08
C PHE A 51 6.46 14.36 1.39
N TRP A 52 6.35 15.49 2.11
CA TRP A 52 7.09 15.69 3.36
C TRP A 52 6.49 14.94 4.56
N GLY A 53 5.26 14.44 4.43
CA GLY A 53 4.53 13.77 5.50
C GLY A 53 3.88 14.72 6.50
N TYR A 54 3.72 16.00 6.16
CA TYR A 54 2.91 16.98 6.92
C TYR A 54 1.42 16.77 6.67
N THR A 55 0.97 15.52 6.76
CA THR A 55 -0.42 15.10 6.52
C THR A 55 -0.84 14.11 7.59
N ASN A 56 -2.14 14.06 7.86
CA ASN A 56 -2.70 13.14 8.85
C ASN A 56 -2.51 11.67 8.44
N GLY A 57 -1.96 10.87 9.33
CA GLY A 57 -1.66 9.46 9.13
C GLY A 57 -0.58 8.98 10.10
N SER A 58 -0.19 7.71 10.01
CA SER A 58 0.93 7.21 10.80
C SER A 58 2.23 7.87 10.33
N LEU A 59 3.03 8.40 11.25
CA LEU A 59 4.30 9.10 10.96
C LEU A 59 5.23 8.30 10.04
N GLY A 60 5.22 6.97 10.14
CA GLY A 60 6.02 6.09 9.29
C GLY A 60 5.43 5.82 7.89
N GLU A 61 4.14 6.07 7.68
CA GLU A 61 3.45 5.85 6.40
C GLU A 61 3.37 7.15 5.58
N THR A 62 3.32 8.32 6.22
CA THR A 62 3.14 9.62 5.56
C THR A 62 4.43 10.19 4.97
N SER A 63 5.59 9.92 5.57
CA SER A 63 6.87 10.44 5.09
C SER A 63 7.45 9.63 3.93
N VAL A 64 7.13 10.03 2.70
CA VAL A 64 7.70 9.47 1.46
C VAL A 64 9.23 9.39 1.45
N PRO A 65 10.01 10.45 1.81
CA PRO A 65 11.47 10.38 1.76
C PRO A 65 12.03 9.39 2.79
N ALA A 66 11.42 9.27 3.97
CA ALA A 66 11.84 8.31 4.98
C ALA A 66 11.58 6.86 4.49
N CYS A 67 10.41 6.62 3.90
CA CYS A 67 10.08 5.33 3.28
C CYS A 67 11.06 4.96 2.15
N LEU A 68 11.36 5.90 1.25
CA LEU A 68 12.27 5.67 0.14
C LEU A 68 13.71 5.45 0.61
N LEU A 69 14.21 6.24 1.56
CA LEU A 69 15.56 6.07 2.09
C LEU A 69 15.72 4.73 2.83
N GLY A 70 14.75 4.38 3.69
CA GLY A 70 14.77 3.10 4.39
C GLY A 70 14.58 1.92 3.45
N GLY A 71 13.67 2.01 2.49
CA GLY A 71 13.44 0.99 1.48
C GLY A 71 14.66 0.77 0.56
N LEU A 72 15.29 1.86 0.10
CA LEU A 72 16.50 1.79 -0.70
C LEU A 72 17.66 1.19 0.08
N TYR A 73 17.82 1.56 1.36
CA TYR A 73 18.82 0.97 2.25
C TYR A 73 18.64 -0.56 2.38
N LEU A 74 17.41 -1.05 2.52
CA LEU A 74 17.12 -2.49 2.59
C LEU A 74 17.41 -3.22 1.26
N CYS A 75 17.12 -2.58 0.12
CA CYS A 75 17.45 -3.10 -1.20
C CYS A 75 18.96 -3.19 -1.41
N ILE A 76 19.73 -2.16 -1.02
CA ILE A 76 21.20 -2.14 -1.12
C ILE A 76 21.82 -3.25 -0.27
N ARG A 77 21.28 -3.47 0.93
CA ARG A 77 21.73 -4.55 1.84
C ARG A 77 21.32 -5.95 1.36
N ARG A 78 20.59 -6.07 0.24
CA ARG A 78 20.05 -7.32 -0.33
C ARG A 78 19.21 -8.14 0.66
N VAL A 79 18.69 -7.49 1.70
CA VAL A 79 17.73 -8.12 2.62
C VAL A 79 16.35 -8.15 1.96
N ALA A 80 16.02 -7.08 1.23
CA ALA A 80 14.80 -6.98 0.43
C ALA A 80 15.11 -7.19 -1.06
N SER A 81 14.23 -7.93 -1.74
CA SER A 81 14.26 -8.12 -3.20
C SER A 81 13.63 -6.92 -3.88
N TRP A 82 14.40 -6.18 -4.68
CA TRP A 82 13.96 -4.94 -5.34
C TRP A 82 12.84 -5.16 -6.39
N GLU A 83 12.69 -6.39 -6.88
CA GLU A 83 11.68 -6.78 -7.85
C GLU A 83 10.26 -6.62 -7.31
N ILE A 84 10.05 -6.86 -6.00
CA ILE A 84 8.72 -6.78 -5.38
C ILE A 84 8.28 -5.31 -5.27
N PRO A 85 9.03 -4.39 -4.63
CA PRO A 85 8.67 -2.97 -4.58
C PRO A 85 8.53 -2.36 -5.98
N ALA A 86 9.42 -2.71 -6.91
CA ALA A 86 9.35 -2.23 -8.29
C ALA A 86 8.05 -2.67 -8.97
N GLY A 87 7.66 -3.95 -8.81
CA GLY A 87 6.39 -4.46 -9.34
C GLY A 87 5.16 -3.76 -8.78
N VAL A 88 5.15 -3.48 -7.47
CA VAL A 88 4.05 -2.75 -6.81
C VAL A 88 3.93 -1.33 -7.37
N ILE A 89 5.05 -0.60 -7.45
CA ILE A 89 5.07 0.78 -7.94
C ILE A 89 4.64 0.83 -9.40
N VAL A 90 5.18 -0.03 -10.27
CA VAL A 90 4.82 -0.07 -11.70
C VAL A 90 3.34 -0.37 -11.88
N ALA A 91 2.79 -1.38 -11.21
CA ALA A 91 1.37 -1.71 -11.31
C ALA A 91 0.47 -0.56 -10.81
N SER A 92 0.85 0.07 -9.69
CA SER A 92 0.11 1.22 -9.16
C SER A 92 0.16 2.44 -10.08
N LEU A 93 1.28 2.66 -10.76
CA LEU A 93 1.47 3.78 -11.70
C LEU A 93 0.64 3.57 -12.96
N VAL A 94 0.62 2.36 -13.52
CA VAL A 94 -0.18 2.04 -14.71
C VAL A 94 -1.67 2.13 -14.41
N LEU A 95 -2.15 1.47 -13.35
CA LEU A 95 -3.58 1.43 -13.03
C LEU A 95 -4.08 2.77 -12.47
N GLY A 96 -3.27 3.46 -11.67
CA GLY A 96 -3.56 4.82 -11.23
C GLY A 96 -3.58 5.80 -12.40
N GLY A 97 -2.68 5.63 -13.38
CA GLY A 97 -2.67 6.41 -14.62
C GLY A 97 -3.93 6.22 -15.45
N ILE A 98 -4.34 4.97 -15.64
CA ILE A 98 -5.60 4.65 -16.34
C ILE A 98 -6.79 5.30 -15.61
N ALA A 99 -6.86 5.16 -14.29
CA ALA A 99 -7.93 5.75 -13.48
C ALA A 99 -7.98 7.28 -13.60
N ASN A 100 -6.81 7.94 -13.62
CA ASN A 100 -6.72 9.39 -13.76
C ASN A 100 -7.15 9.89 -15.15
N ILE A 101 -6.89 9.11 -16.20
CA ILE A 101 -7.35 9.43 -17.57
C ILE A 101 -8.86 9.26 -17.69
N THR A 102 -9.43 8.22 -17.06
CA THR A 102 -10.88 7.95 -17.12
C THR A 102 -11.71 8.93 -16.30
N ASP A 103 -11.15 9.53 -15.25
CA ASP A 103 -11.84 10.49 -14.41
C ASP A 103 -11.04 11.80 -14.30
N LEU A 104 -11.13 12.59 -15.37
CA LEU A 104 -10.44 13.88 -15.51
C LEU A 104 -11.02 14.98 -14.61
N SER A 105 -12.15 14.72 -13.95
CA SER A 105 -12.84 15.68 -13.08
C SER A 105 -12.23 15.76 -11.69
N THR A 106 -11.51 14.71 -11.29
CA THR A 106 -10.89 14.60 -9.97
C THR A 106 -9.46 15.12 -10.03
N HIS A 107 -9.12 16.12 -9.21
CA HIS A 107 -7.74 16.66 -9.08
C HIS A 107 -6.73 15.67 -8.45
N TRP A 108 -7.10 14.40 -8.37
CA TRP A 108 -6.33 13.34 -7.72
C TRP A 108 -5.47 12.62 -8.74
N THR A 109 -4.19 13.00 -8.80
CA THR A 109 -3.24 12.42 -9.75
C THR A 109 -2.67 11.08 -9.28
N VAL A 110 -2.06 10.33 -10.20
CA VAL A 110 -1.34 9.07 -9.91
C VAL A 110 -0.34 9.22 -8.77
N LEU A 111 0.34 10.37 -8.69
CA LEU A 111 1.28 10.65 -7.62
C LEU A 111 0.59 10.69 -6.25
N HIS A 112 -0.66 11.17 -6.15
CA HIS A 112 -1.40 11.14 -4.88
C HIS A 112 -1.72 9.71 -4.44
N HIS A 113 -1.90 8.77 -5.37
CA HIS A 113 -2.02 7.35 -5.01
C HIS A 113 -0.68 6.78 -4.54
N ILE A 114 0.43 7.07 -5.21
CA ILE A 114 1.73 6.48 -4.83
C ILE A 114 2.24 7.07 -3.51
N MET A 115 2.15 8.39 -3.38
CA MET A 115 2.66 9.15 -2.24
C MET A 115 1.68 9.20 -1.07
N GLY A 116 0.40 8.94 -1.34
CA GLY A 116 -0.64 8.90 -0.33
C GLY A 116 -0.71 7.54 0.36
N GLY A 117 -0.54 7.57 1.67
CA GLY A 117 -0.84 6.45 2.54
C GLY A 117 0.25 5.40 2.65
N ALA A 118 -0.14 4.20 3.06
CA ALA A 118 0.72 3.07 3.39
C ALA A 118 1.25 2.28 2.18
N LEU A 119 1.08 2.77 0.94
CA LEU A 119 1.46 2.02 -0.27
C LEU A 119 2.97 1.81 -0.35
N LEU A 120 3.75 2.89 -0.28
CA LEU A 120 5.22 2.81 -0.30
C LEU A 120 5.75 2.06 0.92
N PHE A 121 5.21 2.34 2.10
CA PHE A 121 5.59 1.65 3.32
C PHE A 121 5.34 0.14 3.20
N GLY A 122 4.15 -0.25 2.74
CA GLY A 122 3.80 -1.65 2.52
C GLY A 122 4.65 -2.31 1.43
N ALA A 123 4.97 -1.60 0.36
CA ALA A 123 5.81 -2.12 -0.72
C ALA A 123 7.24 -2.43 -0.26
N PHE A 124 7.86 -1.54 0.52
CA PHE A 124 9.26 -1.68 0.92
C PHE A 124 9.48 -2.48 2.20
N PHE A 125 8.58 -2.41 3.18
CA PHE A 125 8.80 -2.98 4.52
C PHE A 125 7.92 -4.20 4.84
N ILE A 126 6.78 -4.38 4.15
CA ILE A 126 5.85 -5.47 4.44
C ILE A 126 5.88 -6.54 3.33
N ALA A 127 5.78 -6.12 2.06
CA ALA A 127 5.72 -7.04 0.92
C ALA A 127 7.05 -7.77 0.65
N THR A 128 8.17 -7.24 1.16
CA THR A 128 9.52 -7.75 0.98
C THR A 128 9.92 -8.81 2.03
N ASP A 129 8.99 -9.24 2.88
CA ASP A 129 9.24 -10.29 3.88
C ASP A 129 9.67 -11.61 3.20
N PRO A 130 10.87 -12.15 3.52
CA PRO A 130 11.41 -13.36 2.87
C PRO A 130 10.62 -14.63 3.18
N VAL A 131 9.80 -14.67 4.24
CA VAL A 131 9.06 -15.88 4.63
C VAL A 131 7.80 -16.06 3.78
N THR A 132 7.16 -14.96 3.40
CA THR A 132 5.86 -15.00 2.72
C THR A 132 5.93 -14.70 1.22
N SER A 133 7.06 -14.22 0.72
CA SER A 133 7.24 -13.88 -0.69
C SER A 133 7.72 -15.06 -1.55
N PRO A 134 7.46 -15.06 -2.87
CA PRO A 134 7.95 -16.10 -3.77
C PRO A 134 9.47 -16.15 -3.87
N LEU A 135 10.01 -17.36 -4.05
CA LEU A 135 11.47 -17.58 -4.09
C LEU A 135 12.08 -17.21 -5.45
N THR A 136 11.32 -17.38 -6.54
CA THR A 136 11.82 -17.20 -7.91
C THR A 136 11.76 -15.73 -8.35
N ALA A 137 12.71 -15.28 -9.18
CA ALA A 137 12.72 -13.91 -9.69
C ALA A 137 11.44 -13.56 -10.48
N LYS A 138 10.94 -14.51 -11.30
CA LYS A 138 9.66 -14.34 -12.03
C LYS A 138 8.47 -14.27 -11.07
N GLY A 139 8.45 -15.11 -10.03
CA GLY A 139 7.40 -15.10 -9.02
C GLY A 139 7.34 -13.79 -8.25
N LYS A 140 8.50 -13.20 -7.91
CA LYS A 140 8.59 -11.90 -7.23
C LYS A 140 7.96 -10.76 -8.03
N TRP A 141 8.18 -10.73 -9.35
CA TRP A 141 7.52 -9.76 -10.24
C TRP A 141 6.00 -9.95 -10.29
N ILE A 142 5.54 -11.20 -10.48
CA ILE A 142 4.09 -11.51 -10.49
C ILE A 142 3.46 -11.11 -9.17
N PHE A 143 4.14 -11.39 -8.05
CA PHE A 143 3.68 -11.03 -6.72
C PHE A 143 3.59 -9.52 -6.53
N GLY A 144 4.65 -8.78 -6.85
CA GLY A 144 4.66 -7.31 -6.74
C GLY A 144 3.57 -6.66 -7.61
N ILE A 145 3.43 -7.09 -8.86
CA ILE A 145 2.39 -6.59 -9.77
C ILE A 145 0.99 -6.93 -9.23
N GLY A 146 0.79 -8.14 -8.72
CA GLY A 146 -0.48 -8.56 -8.14
C GLY A 146 -0.87 -7.73 -6.91
N VAL A 147 0.08 -7.47 -6.01
CA VAL A 147 -0.13 -6.59 -4.85
C VAL A 147 -0.52 -5.18 -5.31
N GLY A 148 0.26 -4.55 -6.20
CA GLY A 148 -0.04 -3.19 -6.67
C GLY A 148 -1.38 -3.10 -7.40
N THR A 149 -1.74 -4.14 -8.16
CA THR A 149 -3.05 -4.24 -8.83
C THR A 149 -4.19 -4.30 -7.84
N LEU A 150 -4.11 -5.19 -6.86
CA LEU A 150 -5.14 -5.34 -5.83
C LEU A 150 -5.28 -4.08 -4.97
N VAL A 151 -4.16 -3.41 -4.65
CA VAL A 151 -4.17 -2.12 -3.94
C VAL A 151 -5.01 -1.11 -4.70
N MET A 152 -4.78 -0.96 -6.01
CA MET A 152 -5.52 0.01 -6.82
C MET A 152 -6.99 -0.34 -6.95
N ILE A 153 -7.31 -1.61 -7.16
CA ILE A 153 -8.71 -2.07 -7.19
C ILE A 153 -9.41 -1.76 -5.87
N LEU A 154 -8.77 -2.05 -4.74
CA LEU A 154 -9.34 -1.74 -3.43
C LEU A 154 -9.46 -0.23 -3.21
N ARG A 155 -8.50 0.57 -3.66
CA ARG A 155 -8.58 2.03 -3.53
C ARG A 155 -9.72 2.63 -4.34
N LEU A 156 -9.98 2.13 -5.54
CA LEU A 156 -11.03 2.67 -6.42
C LEU A 156 -12.43 2.15 -6.05
N PHE A 157 -12.55 0.86 -5.72
CA PHE A 157 -13.87 0.21 -5.56
C PHE A 157 -14.26 -0.11 -4.10
N SER A 158 -13.32 -0.08 -3.15
CA SER A 158 -13.62 -0.39 -1.73
C SER A 158 -13.96 0.86 -0.93
N GLY A 159 -14.74 0.68 0.14
CA GLY A 159 -14.94 1.70 1.18
C GLY A 159 -13.70 1.97 2.02
N TYR A 160 -12.68 1.11 1.98
CA TYR A 160 -11.43 1.32 2.71
C TYR A 160 -10.47 2.23 1.93
N PRO A 161 -9.83 3.21 2.61
CA PRO A 161 -8.88 4.13 1.99
C PRO A 161 -7.56 3.44 1.63
N GLU A 162 -6.98 2.62 2.51
CA GLU A 162 -5.58 2.19 2.38
C GLU A 162 -5.37 0.90 1.56
N GLY A 163 -6.22 -0.12 1.68
CA GLY A 163 -6.25 -1.34 0.84
C GLY A 163 -5.00 -2.25 0.86
N VAL A 164 -3.82 -1.74 1.22
CA VAL A 164 -2.51 -2.38 1.06
C VAL A 164 -2.36 -3.67 1.85
N MET A 165 -2.79 -3.67 3.11
CA MET A 165 -2.68 -4.84 3.97
C MET A 165 -3.52 -6.01 3.44
N PHE A 166 -4.74 -5.75 2.94
CA PHE A 166 -5.58 -6.80 2.38
C PHE A 166 -5.00 -7.37 1.09
N ALA A 167 -4.46 -6.50 0.22
CA ALA A 167 -3.77 -6.91 -0.99
C ALA A 167 -2.56 -7.81 -0.70
N ILE A 168 -1.71 -7.44 0.26
CA ILE A 168 -0.54 -8.24 0.64
C ILE A 168 -0.97 -9.58 1.23
N LEU A 169 -1.97 -9.61 2.12
CA LEU A 169 -2.44 -10.87 2.71
C LEU A 169 -3.01 -11.82 1.64
N LEU A 170 -3.77 -11.29 0.68
CA LEU A 170 -4.32 -12.09 -0.41
C LEU A 170 -3.21 -12.63 -1.31
N MET A 171 -2.21 -11.82 -1.63
CA MET A 171 -1.07 -12.26 -2.43
C MET A 171 -0.17 -13.25 -1.68
N ASN A 172 0.01 -13.10 -0.38
CA ASN A 172 0.73 -14.07 0.45
C ASN A 172 0.03 -15.44 0.43
N ALA A 173 -1.31 -15.48 0.42
CA ALA A 173 -2.07 -16.72 0.26
C ALA A 173 -1.91 -17.35 -1.13
N LEU A 174 -1.65 -16.53 -2.16
CA LEU A 174 -1.39 -16.97 -3.54
C LEU A 174 0.08 -17.32 -3.81
N THR A 175 1.02 -16.94 -2.94
CA THR A 175 2.45 -17.29 -3.03
C THR A 175 2.71 -18.78 -3.34
N PRO A 176 2.09 -19.78 -2.66
CA PRO A 176 2.33 -21.19 -2.99
C PRO A 176 1.93 -21.56 -4.42
N LEU A 177 0.86 -20.97 -4.95
CA LEU A 177 0.42 -21.18 -6.34
C LEU A 177 1.40 -20.55 -7.33
N ILE A 178 1.83 -19.32 -7.06
CA ILE A 178 2.84 -18.60 -7.85
C ILE A 178 4.15 -19.40 -7.88
N ASN A 179 4.58 -19.93 -6.74
CA ASN A 179 5.76 -20.78 -6.66
C ASN A 179 5.58 -22.04 -7.52
N ARG A 180 4.44 -22.74 -7.42
CA ARG A 180 4.18 -23.94 -8.25
C ARG A 180 4.27 -23.66 -9.76
N TRP A 181 3.82 -22.50 -10.21
CA TRP A 181 3.89 -22.12 -11.63
C TRP A 181 5.25 -21.59 -12.08
N THR A 182 6.06 -21.06 -11.15
CA THR A 182 7.34 -20.42 -11.49
C THR A 182 8.56 -21.28 -11.15
N ILE A 183 8.38 -22.43 -10.48
CA ILE A 183 9.46 -23.40 -10.27
C ILE A 183 10.04 -23.78 -11.64
N PRO A 184 11.35 -23.55 -11.87
CA PRO A 184 12.00 -23.98 -13.09
C PRO A 184 11.96 -25.51 -13.15
N ARG A 185 11.58 -26.06 -14.31
CA ARG A 185 11.64 -27.51 -14.52
C ARG A 185 13.08 -27.97 -14.29
N PRO A 186 13.34 -28.95 -13.41
CA PRO A 186 14.69 -29.47 -13.24
C PRO A 186 15.17 -30.02 -14.59
N PHE A 187 16.39 -29.62 -14.97
CA PHE A 187 17.02 -30.09 -16.20
C PHE A 187 17.22 -31.60 -16.08
N GLY A 188 16.51 -32.39 -16.90
CA GLY A 188 16.60 -33.86 -16.91
C GLY A 188 15.42 -34.63 -16.31
N GLY A 189 14.27 -34.00 -16.04
CA GLY A 189 13.02 -34.75 -15.78
C GLY A 189 12.38 -35.19 -17.09
N ILE A 190 12.15 -36.50 -17.24
CA ILE A 190 11.35 -37.14 -18.31
C ILE A 190 10.11 -36.34 -18.71
#